data_AF-A0A1J5MYE4-F1
#
_entry.id   AF-A0A1J5MYE4-F1
#
_cell.length_a   1.000
_cell.length_b   1.000
_cell.length_c   1.000
_cell.angle_alpha   90.00
_cell.angle_beta   90.00
_cell.angle_gamma   90.00
#
_symmetry.space_group_name_H-M   'P 1'
#
loop_
_entity.id
_entity.type
_entity.pdbx_description
1 polymer ?
#
loop_
_entity_poly.entity_id
_entity_poly.type
_entity_poly.pdbx_seq_one_letter_code
_entity_poly.pdbx_strand_id
1 'polypeptide(L)'
;MEFISSIQIIIAVLVIIALVIQQVMISKGMLVEVEYSKSRRFGMSLCLAAIPIVPGIMTGFHALVIGGVVLGIISYHRNTWHKIKRQ
;
A
#
# COMPACT_ATOMS: atom_id res chain seq x y z
N MET A 1 29.51 -3.46 -7.26
CA MET A 1 28.08 -3.72 -7.52
C MET A 1 27.46 -4.12 -6.20
N GLU A 2 26.49 -3.37 -5.68
CA GLU A 2 25.74 -3.79 -4.50
C GLU A 2 24.91 -5.01 -4.88
N PHE A 3 25.25 -6.17 -4.32
CA PHE A 3 24.48 -7.39 -4.54
C PHE A 3 23.11 -7.24 -3.87
N ILE A 4 22.04 -7.34 -4.65
CA ILE A 4 20.68 -7.46 -4.13
C ILE A 4 20.65 -8.74 -3.26
N SER A 5 20.29 -8.59 -2.00
CA SER A 5 20.23 -9.70 -1.05
C SER A 5 19.15 -10.71 -1.48
N SER A 6 19.39 -12.01 -1.32
CA SER A 6 18.40 -13.07 -1.61
C SER A 6 17.04 -12.81 -0.93
N ILE A 7 17.04 -12.15 0.23
CA ILE A 7 15.81 -11.75 0.94
C ILE A 7 15.03 -10.69 0.15
N GLN A 8 15.71 -9.70 -0.42
CA GLN A 8 15.09 -8.65 -1.24
C GLN A 8 14.45 -9.25 -2.50
N ILE A 9 15.10 -10.27 -3.10
CA ILE A 9 14.55 -11.01 -4.24
C ILE A 9 13.25 -11.71 -3.85
N ILE A 10 13.23 -12.41 -2.71
CA ILE A 10 12.03 -13.10 -2.23
C ILE A 10 10.88 -12.10 -1.99
N ILE A 11 11.16 -10.97 -1.34
CA ILE A 11 10.17 -9.92 -1.11
C ILE A 11 9.62 -9.39 -2.44
N ALA A 12 10.50 -9.11 -3.41
CA ALA A 12 10.08 -8.63 -4.73
C ALA A 12 9.17 -9.65 -5.44
N VAL A 13 9.51 -10.94 -5.41
CA VAL A 13 8.69 -12.02 -5.99
C VAL A 13 7.30 -12.07 -5.33
N LEU A 14 7.23 -11.99 -3.99
CA LEU A 14 5.95 -11.97 -3.27
C LEU A 14 5.08 -10.75 -3.64
N VAL A 15 5.70 -9.57 -3.79
CA VAL A 15 4.99 -8.36 -4.23
C VAL A 15 4.43 -8.54 -5.64
N ILE A 16 5.23 -9.10 -6.57
CA ILE A 16 4.77 -9.36 -7.95
C ILE A 16 3.57 -10.32 -7.94
N ILE A 17 3.64 -11.41 -7.17
CA ILE A 17 2.53 -12.37 -7.06
C ILE A 17 1.26 -11.69 -6.53
N ALA A 18 1.39 -10.87 -5.48
CA ALA A 18 0.27 -10.13 -4.91
C ALA A 18 -0.36 -9.17 -5.94
N LEU A 19 0.46 -8.47 -6.73
CA LEU A 19 -0.01 -7.57 -7.80
C LEU A 19 -0.73 -8.34 -8.90
N VAL A 20 -0.22 -9.50 -9.32
CA VAL A 20 -0.87 -10.36 -10.32
C VAL A 20 -2.23 -10.85 -9.81
N ILE A 21 -2.30 -11.33 -8.57
CA ILE A 21 -3.56 -11.76 -7.95
C ILE A 21 -4.56 -10.59 -7.92
N GLN A 22 -4.12 -9.40 -7.51
CA GLN A 22 -4.96 -8.22 -7.48
C GLN A 22 -5.50 -7.88 -8.87
N GLN A 23 -4.67 -7.91 -9.91
CA GLN A 23 -5.08 -7.65 -11.29
C GLN A 23 -6.12 -8.68 -11.78
N VAL A 24 -5.93 -9.96 -11.48
CA VAL A 24 -6.88 -11.02 -11.81
C VAL A 24 -8.22 -10.84 -11.08
N MET A 25 -8.20 -10.39 -9.81
CA MET A 25 -9.43 -10.11 -9.08
C MET A 25 -10.20 -8.92 -9.65
N ILE A 26 -9.51 -7.88 -10.13
CA ILE A 26 -10.11 -6.75 -10.84
C ILE A 26 -10.74 -7.26 -12.15
N SER A 27 -10.01 -8.04 -12.95
CA SER A 27 -10.51 -8.53 -14.24
C SER A 27 -11.72 -9.46 -14.11
N LYS A 28 -11.84 -10.18 -12.99
CA LYS A 28 -13.00 -11.02 -12.67
C LYS A 28 -14.18 -10.26 -12.06
N GLY A 29 -14.11 -8.94 -11.91
CA GLY A 29 -15.15 -8.14 -11.27
C GLY A 29 -15.37 -8.48 -9.79
N MET A 30 -14.38 -9.12 -9.14
CA MET A 30 -14.42 -9.47 -7.72
C MET A 30 -14.08 -8.30 -6.82
N LEU A 31 -13.48 -7.24 -7.38
CA LEU A 31 -13.20 -5.99 -6.69
C LEU A 31 -14.15 -4.92 -7.22
N VAL A 32 -14.92 -4.32 -6.31
CA VAL A 32 -15.84 -3.22 -6.61
C VAL A 32 -15.29 -1.93 -6.03
N GLU A 33 -15.45 -0.83 -6.77
CA GLU A 33 -15.14 0.49 -6.27
C GLU A 33 -16.20 0.93 -5.25
N VAL A 34 -15.74 1.42 -4.12
CA VAL A 34 -16.57 1.94 -3.05
C VAL A 34 -16.02 3.30 -2.61
N GLU A 35 -16.93 4.21 -2.30
CA GLU A 35 -16.57 5.45 -1.62
C GLU A 35 -16.52 5.20 -0.11
N TYR A 36 -15.37 5.48 0.49
CA TYR A 36 -15.22 5.39 1.93
C TYR A 36 -15.55 6.72 2.61
N SER A 37 -16.17 6.65 3.80
CA SER A 37 -16.41 7.81 4.63
C SER A 37 -15.10 8.49 5.04
N LYS A 38 -15.16 9.79 5.36
CA LYS A 38 -13.98 10.58 5.76
C LYS A 38 -13.17 9.90 6.89
N SER A 39 -13.85 9.38 7.92
CA SER A 39 -13.20 8.70 9.05
C SER A 39 -12.47 7.42 8.61
N ARG A 40 -13.06 6.65 7.70
CA ARG A 40 -12.45 5.40 7.22
C ARG A 40 -11.27 5.67 6.28
N ARG A 41 -11.36 6.72 5.46
CA ARG A 41 -10.25 7.20 4.62
C ARG A 41 -9.09 7.67 5.47
N PHE A 42 -9.37 8.43 6.53
CA PHE A 42 -8.36 8.86 7.50
C PHE A 42 -7.66 7.65 8.16
N GLY A 43 -8.43 6.69 8.68
CA GLY A 43 -7.86 5.47 9.26
C GLY A 43 -6.98 4.69 8.26
N MET A 44 -7.45 4.51 7.02
CA MET A 44 -6.66 3.84 5.98
C MET A 44 -5.37 4.59 5.66
N SER A 45 -5.44 5.93 5.56
CA SER A 45 -4.28 6.76 5.27
C SER A 45 -3.22 6.69 6.36
N LEU A 46 -3.63 6.64 7.63
CA LEU A 46 -2.71 6.43 8.75
C LEU A 46 -2.03 5.07 8.68
N CYS A 47 -2.79 4.01 8.43
CA CYS A 47 -2.23 2.65 8.31
C CYS A 47 -1.22 2.56 7.15
N LEU A 48 -1.55 3.13 6.00
CA LEU A 48 -0.68 3.11 4.83
C LEU A 48 0.58 3.97 5.02
N ALA A 49 0.45 5.13 5.63
CA ALA A 49 1.58 6.00 5.96
C ALA A 49 2.53 5.35 6.99
N ALA A 50 2.01 4.58 7.94
CA ALA A 50 2.81 3.91 8.96
C ALA A 50 3.82 2.91 8.39
N ILE A 51 3.51 2.26 7.26
CA ILE A 51 4.36 1.24 6.62
C ILE A 51 5.77 1.77 6.34
N PRO A 52 5.94 2.92 5.66
CA PRO A 52 7.25 3.54 5.48
C PRO A 52 7.69 4.45 6.65
N ILE A 53 6.78 5.08 7.40
CA ILE A 53 7.16 5.99 8.51
C ILE A 53 7.86 5.22 9.64
N VAL A 54 7.29 4.10 10.10
CA VAL A 54 7.83 3.37 11.26
C VAL A 54 9.27 2.88 11.00
N PRO A 55 9.57 2.20 9.89
CA PRO A 55 10.94 1.84 9.55
C PRO A 55 11.83 3.07 9.32
N GLY A 56 11.29 4.14 8.71
CA GLY A 56 12.04 5.38 8.48
C GLY A 56 12.51 6.04 9.77
N ILE A 57 11.67 6.06 10.81
CA ILE A 57 12.03 6.54 12.15
C ILE A 57 13.08 5.62 12.79
N MET A 58 12.84 4.30 12.77
CA MET A 58 13.75 3.31 13.40
C MET A 58 15.15 3.30 12.78
N THR A 59 15.25 3.52 11.47
CA THR A 59 16.52 3.52 10.72
C THR A 59 17.16 4.89 10.59
N GLY A 60 16.48 5.95 11.06
CA GLY A 60 16.91 7.34 10.85
C GLY A 60 16.86 7.79 9.39
N PHE A 61 16.23 7.04 8.49
CA PHE A 61 16.17 7.36 7.07
C PHE A 61 14.97 8.27 6.76
N HIS A 62 15.24 9.58 6.73
CA HIS A 62 14.21 10.62 6.67
C HIS A 62 13.39 10.58 5.36
N ALA A 63 13.99 10.09 4.27
CA ALA A 63 13.28 9.95 2.99
C ALA A 63 12.10 8.97 3.07
N LEU A 64 12.21 7.89 3.86
CA LEU A 64 11.10 6.97 4.09
C LEU A 64 9.97 7.64 4.88
N VAL A 65 10.32 8.48 5.85
CA VAL A 65 9.34 9.25 6.65
C VAL A 65 8.57 10.21 5.74
N ILE A 66 9.27 10.98 4.91
CA ILE A 66 8.65 11.89 3.94
C ILE A 66 7.77 11.12 2.95
N GLY A 67 8.28 10.01 2.40
CA GLY A 67 7.53 9.15 1.48
C GLY A 67 6.23 8.63 2.10
N GLY A 68 6.26 8.28 3.39
CA GLY A 68 5.08 7.88 4.12
C GLY A 68 4.05 8.98 4.35
N VAL A 69 4.51 10.19 4.66
CA VAL A 69 3.62 11.36 4.76
C VAL A 69 2.92 11.61 3.42
N VAL A 70 3.67 11.61 2.32
CA VAL A 70 3.11 11.79 0.97
C VAL A 70 2.09 10.70 0.63
N LEU A 71 2.43 9.44 0.94
CA LEU A 71 1.54 8.30 0.70
C LEU A 71 0.26 8.38 1.56
N GLY A 72 0.36 8.86 2.80
CA GLY A 72 -0.78 9.18 3.66
C GLY A 72 -1.69 10.26 3.06
N ILE A 73 -1.12 11.36 2.57
CA ILE A 73 -1.89 12.45 1.95
C ILE A 73 -2.61 11.95 0.70
N ILE A 74 -1.90 11.26 -0.20
CA ILE A 74 -2.47 10.74 -1.46
C ILE A 74 -3.61 9.76 -1.16
N SER A 75 -3.39 8.84 -0.21
CA SER A 75 -4.44 7.89 0.18
C SER A 75 -5.63 8.59 0.83
N TYR A 76 -5.42 9.60 1.68
CA TYR A 76 -6.53 10.37 2.26
C TYR A 76 -7.37 11.05 1.18
N HIS A 77 -6.74 11.67 0.18
CA HIS A 77 -7.45 12.36 -0.91
C HIS A 77 -8.12 11.43 -1.91
N ARG A 78 -7.75 10.14 -1.94
CA ARG A 78 -8.41 9.15 -2.79
C ARG A 78 -9.84 8.85 -2.29
N ASN A 79 -10.85 9.23 -3.09
CA ASN A 79 -12.26 9.03 -2.77
C ASN A 79 -12.70 7.57 -2.97
N THR A 80 -12.25 6.95 -4.05
CA THR A 80 -12.67 5.60 -4.45
C THR A 80 -11.60 4.56 -4.10
N TRP A 81 -12.06 3.49 -3.47
CA TRP A 81 -11.23 2.38 -3.04
C TRP A 81 -11.82 1.07 -3.54
N HIS A 82 -10.96 0.07 -3.77
CA HIS A 82 -11.42 -1.25 -4.16
C HIS A 82 -11.71 -2.09 -2.92
N LYS A 83 -12.86 -2.75 -2.90
CA LYS A 83 -13.22 -3.73 -1.88
C LYS A 83 -13.60 -5.05 -2.55
N ILE A 84 -13.28 -6.16 -1.90
CA ILE A 84 -13.76 -7.48 -2.34
C ILE A 84 -15.29 -7.50 -2.27
N LYS A 85 -15.92 -7.81 -3.40
CA LYS A 85 -17.36 -8.06 -3.50
C LYS A 85 -17.67 -9.26 -2.61
N ARG A 86 -18.35 -9.03 -1.47
CA ARG A 86 -18.92 -10.13 -0.70
C ARG A 86 -20.01 -10.75 -1.58
N GLN A 87 -19.82 -12.02 -1.93
CA GLN A 87 -20.89 -12.85 -2.47
C GLN A 87 -22.00 -13.02 -1.44
#